data_AF-A0A1M5JT52-F1
#
_entry.id   AF-A0A1M5JT52-F1
#
_cell.length_a   1.000
_cell.length_b   1.000
_cell.length_c   1.000
_cell.angle_alpha   90.00
_cell.angle_beta   90.00
_cell.angle_gamma   90.00
#
_symmetry.space_group_name_H-M   'P 1'
#
loop_
_entity.id
_entity.type
_entity.pdbx_description
1 polymer ?
#
loop_
_entity_poly.entity_id
_entity_poly.type
_entity_poly.pdbx_seq_one_letter_code
_entity_poly.pdbx_strand_id
1 'polypeptide(L)'
;MLKSSLFAVLFLCLLVRDISAQNPHDIRCLKAFWDREDRSFKTGSKSFKYGKKEIVFYGTDHGIRNPRDSQFTGIEAQIRSFKPELILTENSGSVSSSKEETIKNSGETGLCWYLAGLKDIQISSWDLGQAALYYSLRKTYTSDQLLFLTLSNLSYQFSVNHYTSYEYYHDQLVSFLEQGGYPFKTEQKTLGYYQMLFRKHFNKEMVQQVSPEFSNQLMFIFKDPVLHGMRSSMQQLRDANLINRIRQELKTHDRIFIQAGAVHLQSLESIIPRLLKESVTSPKGRTIPELKKKDVLPEMTFVNSKVDSTLIHLRKQSKSNSRILILSDQDSTIKSKIAVFKPDLFLTEGSGLFGDGNRQFAIDKEIETEKWMPGWDLIYDQMFGKYTATEINYQVISYLLKRFDQIPPLDAYEKTYDHLTLSGFPFQPEYTNAAYYFSIQGGVINSDFLADLAKIKTKALLQKIEDKGKSYQKILVQVSPEMMILIKKNGLP
;
A
#
# COMPACT_ATOMS: atom_id res chain seq x y z
N MET A 1 39.36 0.98 21.15
CA MET A 1 38.19 0.15 20.82
C MET A 1 36.82 0.75 21.20
N LEU A 2 36.72 2.02 21.63
CA LEU A 2 35.45 2.65 22.07
C LEU A 2 34.90 3.74 21.11
N LYS A 3 35.46 3.88 19.90
CA LYS A 3 35.02 4.90 18.91
C LYS A 3 34.11 4.35 17.80
N SER A 4 33.96 3.03 17.70
CA SER A 4 33.14 2.35 16.67
C SER A 4 31.66 2.18 17.08
N SER A 5 31.31 2.26 18.37
CA SER A 5 29.91 2.14 18.82
C SER A 5 29.11 3.43 18.65
N LEU A 6 29.75 4.60 18.82
CA LEU A 6 29.07 5.89 18.69
C LEU A 6 28.70 6.22 17.23
N PHE A 7 29.52 5.78 16.28
CA PHE A 7 29.25 5.96 14.84
C PHE A 7 28.10 5.07 14.35
N ALA A 8 27.97 3.85 14.87
CA ALA A 8 26.83 2.97 14.55
C ALA A 8 25.49 3.54 15.07
N VAL A 9 25.50 4.15 16.25
CA VAL A 9 24.30 4.80 16.83
C VAL A 9 23.93 6.09 16.06
N LEU A 10 24.91 6.91 15.68
CA LEU A 10 24.67 8.11 14.87
C LEU A 10 24.24 7.79 13.43
N PHE A 11 24.74 6.71 12.83
CA PHE A 11 24.33 6.27 11.50
C PHE A 11 22.91 5.69 11.50
N LEU A 12 22.51 5.00 12.58
CA LEU A 12 21.13 4.55 12.79
C LEU A 12 20.15 5.74 12.93
N CYS A 13 20.58 6.86 13.53
CA CYS A 13 19.75 8.07 13.62
C CYS A 13 19.62 8.85 12.29
N LEU A 14 20.56 8.70 11.35
CA LEU A 14 20.54 9.41 10.07
C LEU A 14 19.80 8.66 8.95
N LEU A 15 19.60 7.35 9.06
CA LEU A 15 18.92 6.50 8.06
C LEU A 15 17.39 6.41 8.20
N VAL A 16 16.83 7.11 9.18
CA VAL A 16 15.40 7.16 9.54
C VAL A 16 14.74 8.43 8.96
N ARG A 17 15.30 9.03 7.90
CA ARG A 17 14.83 10.35 7.40
C ARG A 17 13.42 10.36 6.80
N ASP A 18 12.91 9.28 6.22
CA ASP A 18 11.48 9.25 5.81
C ASP A 18 10.52 9.04 6.99
N ILE A 19 11.02 8.51 8.10
CA ILE A 19 10.34 8.46 9.41
C ILE A 19 10.59 9.74 10.22
N SER A 20 11.52 10.62 9.82
CA SER A 20 11.95 11.80 10.60
C SER A 20 10.89 12.91 10.72
N ALA A 21 9.78 12.81 9.99
CA ALA A 21 8.60 13.65 10.23
C ALA A 21 7.76 13.17 11.44
N GLN A 22 8.06 11.99 11.99
CA GLN A 22 7.33 11.46 13.13
C GLN A 22 7.81 12.09 14.42
N ASN A 23 6.84 12.47 15.25
CA ASN A 23 7.11 12.99 16.58
C ASN A 23 7.87 11.92 17.39
N PRO A 24 9.08 12.20 17.92
CA PRO A 24 9.85 11.24 18.70
C PRO A 24 9.10 10.67 19.90
N HIS A 25 8.13 11.42 20.44
CA HIS A 25 7.23 10.95 21.48
C HIS A 25 6.38 9.75 21.01
N ASP A 26 5.83 9.81 19.79
CA ASP A 26 4.97 8.75 19.26
C ASP A 26 5.73 7.46 19.05
N ILE A 27 6.94 7.55 18.49
CA ILE A 27 7.82 6.39 18.31
C ILE A 27 8.10 5.72 19.66
N ARG A 28 8.36 6.49 20.72
CA ARG A 28 8.59 5.93 22.06
C ARG A 28 7.33 5.27 22.62
N CYS A 29 6.16 5.89 22.46
CA CYS A 29 4.87 5.31 22.88
C CYS A 29 4.59 3.99 22.16
N LEU A 30 4.73 3.97 20.84
CA LEU A 30 4.51 2.77 20.02
C LEU A 30 5.49 1.67 20.42
N LYS A 31 6.79 1.98 20.54
CA LYS A 31 7.79 1.00 20.97
C LYS A 31 7.46 0.42 22.35
N ALA A 32 7.17 1.29 23.33
CA ALA A 32 6.81 0.87 24.69
C ALA A 32 5.52 0.04 24.76
N PHE A 33 4.61 0.18 23.79
CA PHE A 33 3.42 -0.65 23.65
C PHE A 33 3.73 -1.99 22.97
N TRP A 34 4.42 -1.96 21.83
CA TRP A 34 4.64 -3.14 20.99
C TRP A 34 5.66 -4.13 21.56
N ASP A 35 6.55 -3.68 22.44
CA ASP A 35 7.52 -4.55 23.12
C ASP A 35 6.96 -5.27 24.36
N ARG A 36 5.69 -5.06 24.73
CA ARG A 36 5.06 -5.80 25.84
C ARG A 36 4.61 -7.19 25.38
N GLU A 37 4.86 -8.19 26.21
CA GLU A 37 4.44 -9.57 25.95
C GLU A 37 2.96 -9.80 26.28
N ASP A 38 2.44 -9.13 27.32
CA ASP A 38 1.09 -9.28 27.85
C ASP A 38 0.13 -8.22 27.27
N ARG A 39 -0.57 -8.59 26.19
CA ARG A 39 -1.58 -7.72 25.58
C ARG A 39 -2.94 -8.41 25.55
N SER A 40 -3.86 -7.92 26.38
CA SER A 40 -5.28 -8.21 26.22
C SER A 40 -5.95 -7.06 25.49
N PHE A 41 -6.65 -7.37 24.39
CA PHE A 41 -7.38 -6.38 23.62
C PHE A 41 -8.88 -6.58 23.71
N LYS A 42 -9.62 -5.47 23.69
CA LYS A 42 -11.08 -5.45 23.65
C LYS A 42 -11.53 -4.87 22.31
N THR A 43 -12.43 -5.57 21.63
CA THR A 43 -13.10 -5.06 20.44
C THR A 43 -14.13 -3.99 20.83
N GLY A 44 -14.52 -3.16 19.86
CA GLY A 44 -15.51 -2.10 20.04
C GLY A 44 -15.00 -0.74 19.55
N SER A 45 -15.80 0.31 19.76
CA SER A 45 -15.47 1.67 19.33
C SER A 45 -15.01 2.57 20.46
N LYS A 46 -14.16 3.54 20.11
CA LYS A 46 -13.83 4.68 20.95
C LYS A 46 -13.92 5.98 20.15
N SER A 47 -14.61 6.98 20.71
CA SER A 47 -14.75 8.30 20.10
C SER A 47 -13.78 9.29 20.74
N PHE A 48 -13.15 10.11 19.90
CA PHE A 48 -12.22 11.15 20.28
C PHE A 48 -12.63 12.45 19.61
N LYS A 49 -12.70 13.56 20.37
CA LYS A 49 -13.18 14.84 19.86
C LYS A 49 -12.34 16.00 20.36
N TYR A 50 -12.05 16.95 19.47
CA TYR A 50 -11.46 18.23 19.82
C TYR A 50 -11.98 19.32 18.87
N GLY A 51 -12.78 20.25 19.40
CA GLY A 51 -13.48 21.24 18.57
C GLY A 51 -14.43 20.57 17.56
N LYS A 52 -14.27 20.90 16.27
CA LYS A 52 -15.05 20.30 15.17
C LYS A 52 -14.50 18.96 14.69
N LYS A 53 -13.25 18.64 15.05
CA LYS A 53 -12.59 17.40 14.62
C LYS A 53 -13.02 16.25 15.51
N GLU A 54 -13.44 15.15 14.91
CA GLU A 54 -13.89 13.95 15.60
C GLU A 54 -13.38 12.69 14.87
N ILE A 55 -12.89 11.74 15.66
CA ILE A 55 -12.48 10.42 15.20
C ILE A 55 -13.28 9.37 15.95
N VAL A 56 -13.91 8.45 15.23
CA VAL A 56 -14.42 7.19 15.79
C VAL A 56 -13.48 6.08 15.35
N PHE A 57 -12.82 5.44 16.31
CA PHE A 57 -11.90 4.34 16.05
C PHE A 57 -12.53 3.04 16.53
N TYR A 58 -12.77 2.11 15.60
CA TYR A 58 -13.37 0.81 15.84
C TYR A 58 -12.31 -0.30 15.80
N GLY A 59 -12.05 -0.91 16.95
CA GLY A 59 -11.18 -2.07 17.13
C GLY A 59 -11.92 -3.37 16.86
N THR A 60 -11.41 -4.19 15.93
CA THR A 60 -12.05 -5.43 15.47
C THR A 60 -11.26 -6.69 15.83
N ASP A 61 -11.95 -7.83 15.85
CA ASP A 61 -11.36 -9.16 15.74
C ASP A 61 -11.42 -9.60 14.29
N HIS A 62 -10.24 -9.79 13.67
CA HIS A 62 -10.08 -10.19 12.27
C HIS A 62 -10.46 -11.67 12.03
N GLY A 63 -10.60 -12.48 13.07
CA GLY A 63 -10.98 -13.89 12.96
C GLY A 63 -12.48 -14.09 12.73
N ILE A 64 -13.30 -13.07 12.95
CA ILE A 64 -14.75 -13.16 12.83
C ILE A 64 -15.18 -12.96 11.37
N ARG A 65 -15.96 -13.92 10.84
CA ARG A 65 -16.54 -13.89 9.49
C ARG A 65 -18.05 -14.20 9.45
N ASN A 66 -18.71 -14.27 10.61
CA ASN A 66 -20.15 -14.51 10.72
C ASN A 66 -20.93 -13.20 10.58
N PRO A 67 -21.72 -12.96 9.51
CA PRO A 67 -22.45 -11.71 9.32
C PRO A 67 -23.43 -11.32 10.43
N ARG A 68 -23.82 -12.27 11.28
CA ARG A 68 -24.71 -12.06 12.42
C ARG A 68 -23.99 -11.66 13.70
N ASP A 69 -22.66 -11.60 13.69
CA ASP A 69 -21.88 -11.21 14.86
C ASP A 69 -22.14 -9.74 15.23
N SER A 70 -22.15 -9.47 16.54
CA SER A 70 -22.35 -8.13 17.11
C SER A 70 -21.31 -7.11 16.64
N GLN A 71 -20.12 -7.55 16.22
CA GLN A 71 -19.10 -6.68 15.64
C GLN A 71 -19.61 -5.94 14.41
N PHE A 72 -20.30 -6.64 13.50
CA PHE A 72 -20.76 -6.05 12.23
C PHE A 72 -21.92 -5.09 12.44
N THR A 73 -22.88 -5.46 13.31
CA THR A 73 -23.97 -4.56 13.67
C THR A 73 -23.46 -3.32 14.42
N GLY A 74 -22.41 -3.47 15.23
CA GLY A 74 -21.71 -2.36 15.88
C GLY A 74 -21.05 -1.40 14.88
N ILE A 75 -20.32 -1.91 13.88
CA ILE A 75 -19.72 -1.10 12.82
C ILE A 75 -20.80 -0.32 12.06
N GLU A 76 -21.87 -0.99 11.61
CA GLU A 76 -23.00 -0.36 10.91
C GLU A 76 -23.63 0.76 11.73
N ALA A 77 -23.90 0.50 13.02
CA ALA A 77 -24.49 1.47 13.92
C ALA A 77 -23.60 2.71 14.11
N GLN A 78 -22.29 2.50 14.25
CA GLN A 78 -21.33 3.60 14.39
C GLN A 78 -21.23 4.42 13.11
N ILE A 79 -21.04 3.82 11.94
CA ILE A 79 -20.97 4.55 10.66
C ILE A 79 -22.28 5.32 10.41
N ARG A 80 -23.44 4.71 10.68
CA ARG A 80 -24.75 5.36 10.48
C ARG A 80 -24.96 6.57 11.40
N SER A 81 -24.59 6.46 12.67
CA SER A 81 -24.79 7.54 13.65
C SER A 81 -23.74 8.65 13.50
N PHE A 82 -22.48 8.29 13.30
CA PHE A 82 -21.36 9.21 13.18
C PHE A 82 -21.35 9.97 11.84
N LYS A 83 -21.82 9.32 10.76
CA LYS A 83 -21.85 9.87 9.39
C LYS A 83 -20.47 10.41 8.97
N PRO A 84 -19.44 9.56 8.92
CA PRO A 84 -18.08 10.01 8.59
C PRO A 84 -18.01 10.67 7.21
N GLU A 85 -17.07 11.60 7.05
CA GLU A 85 -16.65 12.12 5.74
C GLU A 85 -15.63 11.19 5.07
N LEU A 86 -14.83 10.51 5.88
CA LEU A 86 -13.81 9.57 5.45
C LEU A 86 -13.81 8.32 6.32
N ILE A 87 -13.70 7.16 5.69
CA ILE A 87 -13.42 5.88 6.34
C ILE A 87 -11.97 5.46 6.03
N LEU A 88 -11.19 5.17 7.06
CA LEU A 88 -9.86 4.58 6.96
C LEU A 88 -9.93 3.12 7.42
N THR A 89 -9.46 2.17 6.60
CA THR A 89 -9.49 0.73 6.90
C THR A 89 -8.09 0.13 6.95
N GLU A 90 -7.89 -0.93 7.74
CA GLU A 90 -6.57 -1.56 7.92
C GLU A 90 -6.03 -2.18 6.65
N ASN A 91 -6.89 -2.56 5.71
CA ASN A 91 -6.50 -3.06 4.40
C ASN A 91 -7.58 -2.64 3.40
N SER A 92 -7.35 -2.90 2.11
CA SER A 92 -8.44 -2.88 1.14
C SER A 92 -9.29 -4.14 1.28
N GLY A 93 -10.60 -4.02 1.13
CA GLY A 93 -11.54 -5.14 1.19
C GLY A 93 -12.22 -5.35 -0.15
N SER A 94 -12.44 -6.62 -0.53
CA SER A 94 -13.33 -6.90 -1.66
C SER A 94 -14.77 -6.63 -1.26
N VAL A 95 -15.54 -6.10 -2.21
CA VAL A 95 -16.99 -5.95 -2.08
C VAL A 95 -17.64 -7.12 -2.80
N SER A 96 -18.81 -7.55 -2.35
CA SER A 96 -19.61 -8.54 -3.06
C SER A 96 -21.00 -7.99 -3.30
N SER A 97 -21.82 -8.73 -4.06
CA SER A 97 -23.18 -8.32 -4.43
C SER A 97 -24.09 -8.06 -3.23
N SER A 98 -23.81 -8.72 -2.10
CA SER A 98 -24.55 -8.58 -0.84
C SER A 98 -23.63 -8.28 0.34
N LYS A 99 -24.21 -7.69 1.38
CA LYS A 99 -23.52 -7.40 2.64
C LYS A 99 -23.01 -8.68 3.30
N GLU A 100 -23.87 -9.71 3.38
CA GLU A 100 -23.56 -10.98 4.03
C GLU A 100 -22.41 -11.71 3.34
N GLU A 101 -22.40 -11.71 2.01
CA GLU A 101 -21.31 -12.28 1.21
C GLU A 101 -20.03 -11.47 1.39
N THR A 102 -20.13 -10.14 1.38
CA THR A 102 -18.99 -9.25 1.63
C THR A 102 -18.35 -9.51 2.99
N ILE A 103 -19.15 -9.68 4.05
CA ILE A 103 -18.64 -10.00 5.39
C ILE A 103 -17.98 -11.39 5.43
N LYS A 104 -18.56 -12.39 4.77
CA LYS A 104 -17.97 -13.74 4.74
C LYS A 104 -16.61 -13.73 4.03
N ASN A 105 -16.50 -13.01 2.92
CA ASN A 105 -15.32 -13.02 2.06
C ASN A 105 -14.22 -12.05 2.55
N SER A 106 -14.62 -10.87 3.03
CA SER A 106 -13.72 -9.75 3.34
C SER A 106 -13.89 -9.16 4.75
N GLY A 107 -14.73 -9.76 5.58
CA GLY A 107 -14.84 -9.41 6.99
C GLY A 107 -15.29 -7.98 7.26
N GLU A 108 -14.70 -7.41 8.31
CA GLU A 108 -14.96 -6.07 8.80
C GLU A 108 -14.49 -4.98 7.83
N THR A 109 -13.38 -5.22 7.13
CA THR A 109 -12.87 -4.34 6.09
C THR A 109 -13.86 -4.31 4.95
N GLY A 110 -14.23 -5.47 4.39
CA GLY A 110 -15.22 -5.56 3.32
C GLY A 110 -16.53 -4.84 3.67
N LEU A 111 -17.04 -5.01 4.90
CA LEU A 111 -18.23 -4.30 5.35
C LEU A 111 -18.07 -2.77 5.29
N CYS A 112 -16.92 -2.23 5.71
CA CYS A 112 -16.66 -0.79 5.62
C CYS A 112 -16.68 -0.31 4.17
N TRP A 113 -16.08 -1.05 3.24
CA TRP A 113 -16.08 -0.75 1.80
C TRP A 113 -17.49 -0.83 1.19
N TYR A 114 -18.25 -1.87 1.54
CA TYR A 114 -19.65 -2.02 1.14
C TYR A 114 -20.50 -0.83 1.60
N LEU A 115 -20.39 -0.45 2.88
CA LEU A 115 -21.15 0.68 3.44
C LEU A 115 -20.73 2.03 2.87
N ALA A 116 -19.44 2.20 2.57
CA ALA A 116 -18.92 3.41 1.93
C ALA A 116 -19.50 3.56 0.51
N GLY A 117 -19.45 2.50 -0.29
CA GLY A 117 -20.00 2.48 -1.65
C GLY A 117 -21.50 2.76 -1.72
N LEU A 118 -22.27 2.26 -0.74
CA LEU A 118 -23.72 2.53 -0.64
C LEU A 118 -24.06 3.97 -0.26
N LYS A 119 -23.16 4.68 0.43
CA LYS A 119 -23.43 6.00 1.02
C LYS A 119 -22.60 7.12 0.40
N ASP A 120 -21.82 6.80 -0.62
CA ASP A 120 -20.91 7.73 -1.28
C ASP A 120 -19.95 8.40 -0.28
N ILE A 121 -19.46 7.59 0.67
CA ILE A 121 -18.47 8.02 1.68
C ILE A 121 -17.07 7.72 1.13
N GLN A 122 -16.16 8.68 1.21
CA GLN A 122 -14.77 8.45 0.82
C GLN A 122 -14.16 7.34 1.69
N ILE A 123 -13.43 6.41 1.07
CA ILE A 123 -12.77 5.31 1.78
C ILE A 123 -11.37 5.08 1.24
N SER A 124 -10.43 4.78 2.14
CA SER A 124 -9.09 4.34 1.75
C SER A 124 -8.48 3.37 2.77
N SER A 125 -7.47 2.63 2.35
CA SER A 125 -6.63 1.83 3.25
C SER A 125 -5.59 2.73 3.92
N TRP A 126 -5.37 2.53 5.22
CA TRP A 126 -4.29 3.19 5.95
C TRP A 126 -3.04 2.33 6.08
N ASP A 127 -3.05 1.05 5.67
CA ASP A 127 -1.89 0.18 5.87
C ASP A 127 -0.67 0.64 5.07
N LEU A 128 0.48 0.17 5.51
CA LEU A 128 1.68 0.24 4.72
C LEU A 128 1.73 -0.92 3.73
N GLY A 129 1.93 -0.63 2.44
CA GLY A 129 2.11 -1.66 1.42
C GLY A 129 3.30 -2.58 1.72
N GLN A 130 3.22 -3.84 1.27
CA GLN A 130 4.22 -4.88 1.58
C GLN A 130 5.64 -4.52 1.15
N ALA A 131 5.80 -3.84 0.00
CA ALA A 131 7.08 -3.32 -0.45
C ALA A 131 7.68 -2.31 0.56
N ALA A 132 6.88 -1.34 0.99
CA ALA A 132 7.33 -0.30 1.90
C ALA A 132 7.67 -0.86 3.28
N LEU A 133 6.92 -1.86 3.77
CA LEU A 133 7.26 -2.60 4.99
C LEU A 133 8.60 -3.30 4.84
N TYR A 134 8.77 -4.06 3.75
CA TYR A 134 10.02 -4.77 3.46
C TYR A 134 11.22 -3.83 3.47
N TYR A 135 11.24 -2.78 2.65
CA TYR A 135 12.42 -1.91 2.53
C TYR A 135 12.70 -1.11 3.79
N SER A 136 11.67 -0.76 4.56
CA SER A 136 11.84 -0.13 5.86
C SER A 136 12.55 -1.07 6.84
N LEU A 137 12.14 -2.34 6.87
CA LEU A 137 12.69 -3.35 7.79
C LEU A 137 14.04 -3.92 7.31
N ARG A 138 14.32 -3.96 6.01
CA ARG A 138 15.57 -4.51 5.42
C ARG A 138 16.82 -3.75 5.87
N LYS A 139 16.64 -2.53 6.38
CA LYS A 139 17.73 -1.75 7.01
C LYS A 139 18.30 -2.44 8.24
N THR A 140 17.52 -3.31 8.88
CA THR A 140 17.87 -4.00 10.12
C THR A 140 17.88 -5.53 9.97
N TYR A 141 17.00 -6.09 9.14
CA TYR A 141 16.82 -7.53 8.98
C TYR A 141 17.19 -8.00 7.57
N THR A 142 17.57 -9.27 7.42
CA THR A 142 17.88 -9.84 6.10
C THR A 142 16.61 -10.10 5.28
N SER A 143 16.76 -10.22 3.96
CA SER A 143 15.66 -10.57 3.05
C SER A 143 14.96 -11.87 3.47
N ASP A 144 15.75 -12.90 3.80
CA ASP A 144 15.25 -14.21 4.23
C ASP A 144 14.47 -14.14 5.54
N GLN A 145 14.94 -13.37 6.51
CA GLN A 145 14.24 -13.19 7.79
C GLN A 145 12.87 -12.54 7.56
N LEU A 146 12.83 -11.47 6.75
CA LEU A 146 11.58 -10.77 6.44
C LEU A 146 10.62 -11.65 5.66
N LEU A 147 11.13 -12.40 4.68
CA LEU A 147 10.32 -13.34 3.92
C LEU A 147 9.72 -14.41 4.84
N PHE A 148 10.55 -14.99 5.71
CA PHE A 148 10.11 -16.00 6.66
C PHE A 148 9.01 -15.44 7.58
N LEU A 149 9.24 -14.29 8.22
CA LEU A 149 8.25 -13.65 9.08
C LEU A 149 6.94 -13.36 8.33
N THR A 150 7.00 -12.80 7.11
CA THR A 150 5.82 -12.44 6.33
C THR A 150 5.01 -13.68 5.94
N LEU A 151 5.65 -14.70 5.39
CA LEU A 151 4.96 -15.93 5.01
C LEU A 151 4.36 -16.62 6.23
N SER A 152 5.12 -16.77 7.32
CA SER A 152 4.63 -17.40 8.54
C SER A 152 3.49 -16.61 9.18
N ASN A 153 3.56 -15.27 9.18
CA ASN A 153 2.49 -14.41 9.68
C ASN A 153 1.23 -14.45 8.82
N LEU A 154 1.28 -14.85 7.55
CA LEU A 154 0.06 -14.95 6.72
C LEU A 154 -0.48 -16.37 6.70
N SER A 155 0.39 -17.36 6.94
CA SER A 155 0.05 -18.79 6.98
C SER A 155 -1.07 -19.16 7.95
N TYR A 156 -1.38 -18.33 8.96
CA TYR A 156 -2.54 -18.55 9.85
C TYR A 156 -3.89 -18.47 9.12
N GLN A 157 -3.93 -17.87 7.93
CA GLN A 157 -5.13 -17.74 7.12
C GLN A 157 -5.42 -19.01 6.31
N PHE A 158 -4.50 -19.98 6.28
CA PHE A 158 -4.72 -21.24 5.57
C PHE A 158 -5.87 -22.04 6.20
N SER A 159 -6.78 -22.51 5.35
CA SER A 159 -7.90 -23.36 5.74
C SER A 159 -8.27 -24.28 4.58
N VAL A 160 -8.48 -25.57 4.88
CA VAL A 160 -8.93 -26.56 3.88
C VAL A 160 -10.32 -26.27 3.31
N ASN A 161 -11.10 -25.40 3.95
CA ASN A 161 -12.41 -24.98 3.44
C ASN A 161 -12.30 -24.04 2.24
N HIS A 162 -11.15 -23.35 2.10
CA HIS A 162 -10.92 -22.36 1.04
C HIS A 162 -9.83 -22.79 0.05
N TYR A 163 -8.93 -23.69 0.47
CA TYR A 163 -7.78 -24.11 -0.33
C TYR A 163 -7.64 -25.63 -0.34
N THR A 164 -7.35 -26.20 -1.50
CA THR A 164 -7.20 -27.64 -1.70
C THR A 164 -5.94 -28.22 -1.06
N SER A 165 -4.88 -27.43 -0.97
CA SER A 165 -3.61 -27.79 -0.33
C SER A 165 -2.88 -26.55 0.20
N TYR A 166 -1.91 -26.76 1.09
CA TYR A 166 -1.04 -25.67 1.55
C TYR A 166 -0.16 -25.12 0.42
N GLU A 167 0.26 -25.97 -0.52
CA GLU A 167 1.04 -25.55 -1.69
C GLU A 167 0.23 -24.59 -2.57
N TYR A 168 -1.03 -24.93 -2.87
CA TYR A 168 -1.90 -24.04 -3.61
C TYR A 168 -2.11 -22.71 -2.87
N TYR A 169 -2.32 -22.76 -1.55
CA TYR A 169 -2.40 -21.55 -0.71
C TYR A 169 -1.12 -20.71 -0.77
N HIS A 170 0.05 -21.33 -0.69
CA HIS A 170 1.35 -20.65 -0.76
C HIS A 170 1.54 -19.95 -2.10
N ASP A 171 1.19 -20.58 -3.21
CA ASP A 171 1.25 -19.96 -4.54
C ASP A 171 0.34 -18.73 -4.63
N GLN A 172 -0.88 -18.82 -4.09
CA GLN A 172 -1.80 -17.67 -4.00
C GLN A 172 -1.22 -16.56 -3.13
N LEU A 173 -0.64 -16.91 -1.98
CA LEU A 173 -0.02 -15.96 -1.06
C LEU A 173 1.18 -15.24 -1.68
N VAL A 174 2.06 -15.96 -2.37
CA VAL A 174 3.21 -15.38 -3.08
C VAL A 174 2.74 -14.45 -4.19
N SER A 175 1.73 -14.86 -4.96
CA SER A 175 1.14 -14.02 -6.00
C SER A 175 0.56 -12.73 -5.40
N PHE A 176 -0.22 -12.84 -4.32
CA PHE A 176 -0.77 -11.69 -3.60
C PHE A 176 0.32 -10.73 -3.11
N LEU A 177 1.37 -11.25 -2.45
CA LEU A 177 2.48 -10.46 -1.95
C LEU A 177 3.26 -9.78 -3.08
N GLU A 178 3.51 -10.50 -4.18
CA GLU A 178 4.21 -9.98 -5.35
C GLU A 178 3.40 -8.85 -6.02
N GLN A 179 2.09 -9.04 -6.18
CA GLN A 179 1.18 -8.02 -6.68
C GLN A 179 1.14 -6.79 -5.76
N GLY A 180 1.19 -7.01 -4.44
CA GLY A 180 1.38 -5.99 -3.40
C GLY A 180 2.76 -5.33 -3.38
N GLY A 181 3.67 -5.75 -4.26
CA GLY A 181 5.00 -5.16 -4.45
C GLY A 181 6.09 -5.76 -3.58
N TYR A 182 5.86 -6.90 -2.90
CA TYR A 182 6.92 -7.60 -2.17
C TYR A 182 8.06 -7.98 -3.15
N PRO A 183 9.34 -7.75 -2.79
CA PRO A 183 10.46 -7.95 -3.71
C PRO A 183 11.06 -9.36 -3.57
N PHE A 184 10.34 -10.37 -4.07
CA PHE A 184 10.85 -11.74 -4.11
C PHE A 184 12.02 -11.89 -5.08
N LYS A 185 13.09 -12.56 -4.65
CA LYS A 185 14.03 -13.23 -5.57
C LYS A 185 13.33 -14.43 -6.22
N THR A 186 13.82 -14.87 -7.37
CA THR A 186 13.15 -15.95 -8.13
C THR A 186 13.00 -17.24 -7.32
N GLU A 187 14.05 -17.66 -6.63
CA GLU A 187 14.07 -18.86 -5.78
C GLU A 187 13.15 -18.75 -4.55
N GLN A 188 12.96 -17.53 -4.03
CA GLN A 188 12.18 -17.24 -2.83
C GLN A 188 10.66 -17.46 -3.02
N LYS A 189 10.20 -17.59 -4.26
CA LYS A 189 8.77 -17.78 -4.59
C LYS A 189 8.29 -19.21 -4.29
N THR A 190 9.19 -20.19 -4.24
CA THR A 190 8.82 -21.60 -4.14
C THR A 190 8.49 -22.02 -2.71
N LEU A 191 7.58 -22.99 -2.55
CA LEU A 191 7.29 -23.60 -1.26
C LEU A 191 8.53 -24.25 -0.64
N GLY A 192 9.37 -24.89 -1.46
CA GLY A 192 10.61 -25.51 -1.03
C GLY A 192 11.58 -24.52 -0.36
N TYR A 193 11.65 -23.28 -0.86
CA TYR A 193 12.46 -22.24 -0.24
C TYR A 193 11.93 -21.85 1.15
N TYR A 194 10.61 -21.72 1.30
CA TYR A 194 10.01 -21.44 2.60
C TYR A 194 10.22 -22.59 3.60
N GLN A 195 10.10 -23.85 3.16
CA GLN A 195 10.42 -25.02 3.99
C GLN A 195 11.88 -25.03 4.44
N MET A 196 12.82 -24.67 3.55
CA MET A 196 14.23 -24.52 3.89
C MET A 196 14.43 -23.45 4.98
N LEU A 197 13.78 -22.29 4.86
CA LEU A 197 13.83 -21.25 5.88
C LEU A 197 13.27 -21.72 7.22
N PHE A 198 12.13 -22.42 7.20
CA PHE A 198 11.52 -23.01 8.39
C PHE A 198 12.46 -23.99 9.09
N ARG A 199 13.07 -24.91 8.34
CA ARG A 199 14.05 -25.86 8.85
C ARG A 199 15.27 -25.16 9.42
N LYS A 200 15.80 -24.16 8.71
CA LYS A 200 16.95 -23.37 9.15
C LYS A 200 16.68 -22.64 10.47
N HIS A 201 15.47 -22.12 10.66
CA HIS A 201 15.12 -21.31 11.83
C HIS A 201 14.73 -22.16 13.05
N PHE A 202 13.89 -23.19 12.85
CA PHE A 202 13.35 -24.00 13.95
C PHE A 202 14.00 -25.38 14.13
N ASN A 203 14.91 -25.77 13.23
CA ASN A 203 15.49 -27.11 13.18
C ASN A 203 14.42 -28.22 13.13
N LYS A 204 13.35 -27.98 12.35
CA LYS A 204 12.19 -28.87 12.20
C LYS A 204 11.67 -28.85 10.76
N GLU A 205 11.02 -29.93 10.36
CA GLU A 205 10.23 -29.93 9.12
C GLU A 205 8.94 -29.15 9.31
N MET A 206 8.49 -28.50 8.23
CA MET A 206 7.22 -27.79 8.22
C MET A 206 6.07 -28.78 7.99
N VAL A 207 5.11 -28.80 8.91
CA VAL A 207 3.84 -29.51 8.71
C VAL A 207 3.00 -28.71 7.73
N GLN A 208 2.40 -29.38 6.74
CA GLN A 208 1.57 -28.73 5.71
C GLN A 208 0.10 -29.17 5.78
N GLN A 209 -0.16 -30.28 6.46
CA GLN A 209 -1.50 -30.82 6.62
C GLN A 209 -2.17 -30.16 7.82
N VAL A 210 -3.41 -29.71 7.64
CA VAL A 210 -4.19 -29.14 8.74
C VAL A 210 -4.34 -30.18 9.85
N SER A 211 -3.68 -29.88 10.96
CA SER A 211 -3.55 -30.73 12.13
C SER A 211 -3.30 -29.83 13.35
N PRO A 212 -3.51 -30.32 14.58
CA PRO A 212 -3.10 -29.57 15.77
C PRO A 212 -1.63 -29.16 15.72
N GLU A 213 -0.77 -29.96 15.10
CA GLU A 213 0.64 -29.64 14.92
C GLU A 213 0.87 -28.47 13.95
N PHE A 214 0.11 -28.42 12.85
CA PHE A 214 0.09 -27.24 11.95
C PHE A 214 -0.30 -25.96 12.70
N SER A 215 -1.35 -26.02 13.53
CA SER A 215 -1.74 -24.86 14.33
C SER A 215 -0.67 -24.47 15.36
N ASN A 216 -0.04 -25.46 15.99
CA ASN A 216 1.02 -25.23 16.98
C ASN A 216 2.29 -24.63 16.36
N GLN A 217 2.68 -25.01 15.13
CA GLN A 217 3.85 -24.42 14.48
C GLN A 217 3.64 -22.95 14.11
N LEU A 218 2.40 -22.53 13.78
CA LEU A 218 2.09 -21.12 13.55
C LEU A 218 2.33 -20.27 14.80
N MET A 219 2.24 -20.89 15.98
CA MET A 219 2.54 -20.24 17.25
C MET A 219 4.03 -20.05 17.52
N PHE A 220 4.93 -20.67 16.76
CA PHE A 220 6.37 -20.54 16.99
C PHE A 220 6.87 -19.10 16.78
N ILE A 221 6.28 -18.36 15.84
CA ILE A 221 6.61 -16.95 15.58
C ILE A 221 6.44 -16.10 16.84
N PHE A 222 5.40 -16.39 17.65
CA PHE A 222 5.12 -15.64 18.86
C PHE A 222 6.04 -16.00 20.03
N LYS A 223 6.67 -17.18 19.98
CA LYS A 223 7.55 -17.70 21.03
C LYS A 223 9.03 -17.41 20.77
N ASP A 224 9.41 -17.17 19.51
CA ASP A 224 10.78 -16.83 19.13
C ASP A 224 11.07 -15.34 19.41
N PRO A 225 12.06 -15.00 20.25
CA PRO A 225 12.34 -13.61 20.60
C PRO A 225 12.76 -12.74 19.42
N VAL A 226 13.45 -13.30 18.42
CA VAL A 226 13.91 -12.56 17.24
C VAL A 226 12.73 -12.24 16.34
N LEU A 227 11.89 -13.23 16.02
CA LEU A 227 10.69 -13.03 15.21
C LEU A 227 9.68 -12.13 15.94
N HIS A 228 9.59 -12.23 17.26
CA HIS A 228 8.78 -11.31 18.07
C HIS A 228 9.26 -9.87 17.93
N GLY A 229 10.57 -9.61 18.08
CA GLY A 229 11.15 -8.28 17.91
C GLY A 229 10.95 -7.71 16.50
N MET A 230 11.07 -8.56 15.48
CA MET A 230 10.77 -8.19 14.10
C MET A 230 9.29 -7.84 13.90
N ARG A 231 8.37 -8.65 14.45
CA ARG A 231 6.93 -8.38 14.40
C ARG A 231 6.58 -7.09 15.14
N SER A 232 7.17 -6.84 16.31
CA SER A 232 7.05 -5.56 17.03
C SER A 232 7.48 -4.39 16.13
N SER A 233 8.63 -4.51 15.46
CA SER A 233 9.13 -3.48 14.54
C SER A 233 8.16 -3.25 13.36
N MET A 234 7.60 -4.32 12.80
CA MET A 234 6.60 -4.23 11.73
C MET A 234 5.34 -3.49 12.18
N GLN A 235 4.79 -3.82 13.35
CA GLN A 235 3.58 -3.19 13.86
C GLN A 235 3.80 -1.72 14.23
N GLN A 236 4.97 -1.37 14.77
CA GLN A 236 5.35 0.03 15.00
C GLN A 236 5.34 0.84 13.69
N LEU A 237 5.87 0.28 12.59
CA LEU A 237 5.85 0.96 11.29
C LEU A 237 4.43 1.17 10.76
N ARG A 238 3.55 0.17 10.89
CA ARG A 238 2.14 0.25 10.47
C ARG A 238 1.40 1.34 11.24
N ASP A 239 1.51 1.35 12.56
CA ASP A 239 0.88 2.38 13.41
C ASP A 239 1.41 3.77 13.13
N ALA A 240 2.72 3.88 12.90
CA ALA A 240 3.32 5.15 12.60
C ALA A 240 2.87 5.69 11.22
N ASN A 241 2.57 4.79 10.27
CA ASN A 241 1.90 5.15 9.02
C ASN A 241 0.47 5.64 9.26
N LEU A 242 -0.32 4.92 10.07
CA LEU A 242 -1.69 5.32 10.44
C LEU A 242 -1.72 6.70 11.09
N ILE A 243 -0.81 6.98 12.04
CA ILE A 243 -0.66 8.31 12.65
C ILE A 243 -0.45 9.39 11.59
N ASN A 244 0.45 9.14 10.62
CA ASN A 244 0.71 10.09 9.55
C ASN A 244 -0.50 10.27 8.63
N ARG A 245 -1.23 9.19 8.31
CA ARG A 245 -2.47 9.27 7.54
C ARG A 245 -3.51 10.10 8.27
N ILE A 246 -3.75 9.85 9.55
CA ILE A 246 -4.67 10.65 10.38
C ILE A 246 -4.30 12.14 10.35
N ARG A 247 -3.01 12.49 10.49
CA ARG A 247 -2.55 13.88 10.41
C ARG A 247 -2.83 14.53 9.06
N GLN A 248 -2.68 13.78 7.97
CA GLN A 248 -2.94 14.28 6.62
C GLN A 248 -4.44 14.51 6.43
N GLU A 249 -5.26 13.53 6.80
CA GLU A 249 -6.70 13.56 6.59
C GLU A 249 -7.43 14.58 7.46
N LEU A 250 -6.96 14.82 8.68
CA LEU A 250 -7.50 15.87 9.56
C LEU A 250 -7.35 17.29 8.98
N LYS A 251 -6.58 17.48 7.90
CA LYS A 251 -6.48 18.79 7.21
C LYS A 251 -7.72 19.11 6.40
N THR A 252 -8.36 18.09 5.83
CA THR A 252 -9.48 18.23 4.89
C THR A 252 -10.79 17.66 5.43
N HIS A 253 -10.72 16.78 6.43
CA HIS A 253 -11.88 16.10 7.01
C HIS A 253 -12.06 16.47 8.48
N ASP A 254 -13.31 16.72 8.88
CA ASP A 254 -13.71 16.95 10.26
C ASP A 254 -14.11 15.64 10.96
N ARG A 255 -14.65 14.66 10.23
CA ARG A 255 -15.17 13.40 10.79
C ARG A 255 -14.57 12.19 10.11
N ILE A 256 -13.68 11.49 10.82
CA ILE A 256 -12.96 10.32 10.30
C ILE A 256 -13.36 9.07 11.10
N PHE A 257 -13.82 8.03 10.41
CA PHE A 257 -14.03 6.71 11.00
C PHE A 257 -12.82 5.84 10.67
N ILE A 258 -12.27 5.14 11.66
CA ILE A 258 -11.11 4.26 11.50
C ILE A 258 -11.50 2.86 11.90
N GLN A 259 -11.30 1.89 11.01
CA GLN A 259 -11.37 0.46 11.31
C GLN A 259 -9.94 -0.10 11.36
N ALA A 260 -9.65 -0.81 12.45
CA ALA A 260 -8.42 -1.60 12.60
C ALA A 260 -8.63 -2.74 13.60
N GLY A 261 -7.70 -3.69 13.65
CA GLY A 261 -7.61 -4.66 14.73
C GLY A 261 -7.58 -3.97 16.09
N ALA A 262 -8.22 -4.59 17.09
CA ALA A 262 -8.36 -4.02 18.43
C ALA A 262 -7.03 -3.61 19.09
N VAL A 263 -5.93 -4.27 18.74
CA VAL A 263 -4.58 -3.94 19.23
C VAL A 263 -4.09 -2.57 18.74
N HIS A 264 -4.43 -2.16 17.50
CA HIS A 264 -4.07 -0.86 16.93
C HIS A 264 -4.83 0.30 17.58
N LEU A 265 -6.10 0.07 17.93
CA LEU A 265 -6.87 1.03 18.73
C LEU A 265 -6.17 1.33 20.06
N GLN A 266 -5.71 0.29 20.75
CA GLN A 266 -5.05 0.43 22.05
C GLN A 266 -3.68 1.11 21.95
N SER A 267 -2.87 0.78 20.93
CA SER A 267 -1.56 1.39 20.75
C SER A 267 -1.65 2.90 20.49
N LEU A 268 -2.75 3.35 19.87
CA LEU A 268 -2.97 4.74 19.46
C LEU A 268 -3.86 5.55 20.42
N GLU A 269 -4.43 4.92 21.44
CA GLU A 269 -5.43 5.52 22.34
C GLU A 269 -4.94 6.82 23.00
N SER A 270 -3.67 6.88 23.39
CA SER A 270 -3.04 8.07 23.99
C SER A 270 -2.53 9.09 22.97
N ILE A 271 -2.38 8.68 21.71
CA ILE A 271 -1.81 9.48 20.63
C ILE A 271 -2.91 10.30 19.93
N ILE A 272 -4.08 9.71 19.67
CA ILE A 272 -5.19 10.33 18.92
C ILE A 272 -5.63 11.69 19.49
N PRO A 273 -5.85 11.86 20.82
CA PRO A 273 -6.25 13.16 21.37
C PRO A 273 -5.26 14.29 21.04
N ARG A 274 -3.96 13.97 21.00
CA ARG A 274 -2.91 14.92 20.66
C ARG A 274 -2.96 15.28 19.16
N LEU A 275 -3.18 14.32 18.27
CA LEU A 275 -3.33 14.57 16.84
C LEU A 275 -4.52 15.50 16.54
N LEU A 276 -5.64 15.28 17.21
CA LEU A 276 -6.83 16.14 17.10
C LEU A 276 -6.57 17.56 17.62
N LYS A 277 -5.83 17.69 18.73
CA LYS A 277 -5.43 19.01 19.24
C LYS A 277 -4.52 19.72 18.23
N GLU A 278 -3.50 19.02 17.73
CA GLU A 278 -2.55 19.53 16.73
C GLU A 278 -3.25 20.04 15.47
N SER A 279 -4.26 19.33 14.96
CA SER A 279 -4.97 19.73 13.74
C SER A 279 -5.83 20.99 13.91
N VAL A 280 -6.24 21.33 15.14
CA VAL A 280 -7.03 22.53 15.44
C VAL A 280 -6.14 23.69 15.89
N THR A 281 -5.10 23.43 16.67
CA THR A 281 -4.23 24.48 17.25
C THR A 281 -3.07 24.88 16.36
N SER A 282 -2.70 24.04 15.38
CA SER A 282 -1.74 24.49 14.36
C SER A 282 -2.33 25.72 13.71
N PRO A 283 -1.63 26.87 13.73
CA PRO A 283 -2.08 28.06 13.02
C PRO A 283 -2.52 27.63 11.62
N LYS A 284 -3.56 28.24 11.06
CA LYS A 284 -3.94 28.04 9.65
C LYS A 284 -2.79 28.32 8.65
N GLY A 285 -1.58 28.65 9.10
CA GLY A 285 -0.34 28.66 8.34
C GLY A 285 0.43 27.35 8.55
N ARG A 286 0.63 26.49 7.57
CA ARG A 286 0.44 26.61 6.14
C ARG A 286 -0.72 25.69 5.77
N THR A 287 -1.74 26.18 5.08
CA THR A 287 -2.24 25.37 3.97
C THR A 287 -0.97 24.82 3.31
N ILE A 288 -0.76 23.49 3.26
CA ILE A 288 -0.04 22.95 2.08
C ILE A 288 -0.66 23.77 0.98
N PRO A 289 0.09 24.63 0.25
CA PRO A 289 -0.51 25.61 -0.62
C PRO A 289 -1.68 24.89 -1.24
N GLU A 290 -2.91 25.40 -1.03
CA GLU A 290 -3.90 25.15 -2.07
C GLU A 290 -3.07 25.32 -3.30
N LEU A 291 -2.88 24.24 -4.04
CA LEU A 291 -2.17 24.19 -5.29
C LEU A 291 -2.97 25.20 -6.09
N LYS A 292 -2.65 26.48 -5.90
CA LYS A 292 -3.29 27.61 -6.53
C LYS A 292 -3.12 27.16 -7.95
N LYS A 293 -4.20 27.15 -8.74
CA LYS A 293 -4.24 26.63 -10.11
C LYS A 293 -3.07 27.10 -11.04
N LYS A 294 -2.14 27.91 -10.55
CA LYS A 294 -0.76 28.12 -10.98
C LYS A 294 0.28 27.44 -10.03
N ASP A 295 0.42 26.11 -10.06
CA ASP A 295 1.65 25.50 -9.56
C ASP A 295 2.71 25.62 -10.64
N VAL A 296 3.66 26.53 -10.43
CA VAL A 296 4.97 26.40 -11.05
C VAL A 296 5.64 25.29 -10.26
N LEU A 297 5.65 24.08 -10.80
CA LEU A 297 6.53 23.01 -10.32
C LEU A 297 7.96 23.57 -10.28
N PRO A 298 8.80 23.13 -9.33
CA PRO A 298 10.17 23.63 -9.25
C PRO A 298 10.89 23.40 -10.57
N GLU A 299 11.37 24.47 -11.22
CA GLU A 299 12.01 24.42 -12.55
C GLU A 299 13.05 23.29 -12.62
N MET A 300 12.65 22.14 -13.17
CA MET A 300 13.58 21.07 -13.50
C MET A 300 14.19 21.41 -14.85
N THR A 301 15.32 22.13 -14.86
CA THR A 301 15.99 22.38 -16.14
C THR A 301 16.59 21.09 -16.70
N PHE A 302 16.28 20.82 -17.95
CA PHE A 302 16.92 19.78 -18.75
C PHE A 302 18.39 20.17 -18.99
N VAL A 303 19.33 19.56 -18.27
CA VAL A 303 20.76 19.75 -18.53
C VAL A 303 21.19 18.73 -19.59
N ASN A 304 21.33 19.19 -20.85
CA ASN A 304 21.83 18.41 -21.98
C ASN A 304 21.10 17.09 -22.24
N SER A 305 19.82 17.15 -22.60
CA SER A 305 19.12 15.99 -23.14
C SER A 305 19.48 15.80 -24.61
N LYS A 306 20.35 14.83 -24.93
CA LYS A 306 20.14 14.08 -26.17
C LYS A 306 18.86 13.28 -25.93
N VAL A 307 17.72 13.84 -26.36
CA VAL A 307 16.43 13.15 -26.28
C VAL A 307 16.49 12.02 -27.30
N ASP A 308 16.87 10.83 -26.84
CA ASP A 308 16.54 9.62 -27.56
C ASP A 308 15.03 9.37 -27.40
N SER A 309 14.42 8.71 -28.37
CA SER A 309 13.01 8.30 -28.35
C SER A 309 12.61 7.53 -27.07
N THR A 310 13.56 6.98 -26.31
CA THR A 310 13.33 6.14 -25.13
C THR A 310 13.88 6.68 -23.80
N LEU A 311 14.62 7.81 -23.80
CA LEU A 311 15.44 8.23 -22.66
C LEU A 311 15.25 9.71 -22.29
N ILE A 312 15.06 9.98 -21.00
CA ILE A 312 15.14 11.34 -20.43
C ILE A 312 16.09 11.32 -19.24
N HIS A 313 17.15 12.14 -19.29
CA HIS A 313 18.07 12.34 -18.17
C HIS A 313 17.82 13.72 -17.55
N LEU A 314 17.57 13.74 -16.25
CA LEU A 314 17.33 14.97 -15.50
C LEU A 314 18.38 15.14 -14.42
N ARG A 315 18.78 16.38 -14.21
CA ARG A 315 19.62 16.79 -13.10
C ARG A 315 18.91 17.93 -12.39
N LYS A 316 18.61 17.75 -11.09
CA LYS A 316 18.02 18.81 -10.30
C LYS A 316 19.06 19.94 -10.14
N GLN A 317 18.66 21.20 -10.37
CA GLN A 317 19.54 22.36 -10.14
C GLN A 317 19.78 22.67 -8.65
N SER A 318 19.04 22.04 -7.76
CA SER A 318 19.17 22.25 -6.32
C SER A 318 20.45 21.64 -5.74
N LYS A 319 20.76 21.95 -4.47
CA LYS A 319 21.89 21.35 -3.71
C LYS A 319 21.87 19.80 -3.65
N SER A 320 20.75 19.12 -3.95
CA SER A 320 20.74 17.67 -4.06
C SER A 320 21.31 17.25 -5.41
N ASN A 321 22.43 16.52 -5.40
CA ASN A 321 23.09 15.94 -6.59
C ASN A 321 22.29 14.77 -7.20
N SER A 322 20.96 14.80 -7.12
CA SER A 322 20.09 13.72 -7.57
C SER A 322 20.08 13.65 -9.09
N ARG A 323 20.35 12.46 -9.63
CA ARG A 323 20.30 12.11 -11.06
C ARG A 323 19.08 11.24 -11.30
N ILE A 324 18.25 11.63 -12.25
CA ILE A 324 17.04 10.90 -12.58
C ILE A 324 17.13 10.41 -14.02
N LEU A 325 16.80 9.13 -14.23
CA LEU A 325 16.76 8.50 -15.54
C LEU A 325 15.35 7.96 -15.79
N ILE A 326 14.61 8.53 -16.74
CA ILE A 326 13.28 8.05 -17.13
C ILE A 326 13.40 7.24 -18.42
N LEU A 327 12.87 6.01 -18.39
CA LEU A 327 12.90 5.03 -19.47
C LEU A 327 11.50 4.54 -19.81
N SER A 328 11.28 4.25 -21.09
CA SER A 328 10.11 3.50 -21.54
C SER A 328 10.24 2.04 -21.09
N ASP A 329 9.15 1.40 -20.70
CA ASP A 329 9.11 -0.05 -20.40
C ASP A 329 9.42 -0.94 -21.61
N GLN A 330 9.20 -0.44 -22.82
CA GLN A 330 9.57 -1.09 -24.09
C GLN A 330 11.07 -0.96 -24.43
N ASP A 331 11.86 -0.27 -23.62
CA ASP A 331 13.30 -0.15 -23.84
C ASP A 331 14.01 -1.49 -23.55
N SER A 332 14.38 -2.21 -24.60
CA SER A 332 15.11 -3.48 -24.51
C SER A 332 16.48 -3.37 -23.82
N THR A 333 17.02 -2.16 -23.69
CA THR A 333 18.32 -1.89 -23.05
C THR A 333 18.20 -1.52 -21.56
N ILE A 334 16.99 -1.49 -20.99
CA ILE A 334 16.78 -1.09 -19.60
C ILE A 334 17.64 -1.86 -18.59
N LYS A 335 17.84 -3.17 -18.77
CA LYS A 335 18.70 -3.98 -17.88
C LYS A 335 20.17 -3.54 -17.93
N SER A 336 20.70 -3.24 -19.12
CA SER A 336 22.06 -2.72 -19.26
C SER A 336 22.17 -1.31 -18.69
N LYS A 337 21.14 -0.47 -18.89
CA LYS A 337 21.06 0.86 -18.27
C LYS A 337 21.00 0.80 -16.75
N ILE A 338 20.24 -0.13 -16.16
CA ILE A 338 20.24 -0.37 -14.70
C ILE A 338 21.65 -0.75 -14.23
N ALA A 339 22.32 -1.68 -14.93
CA ALA A 339 23.65 -2.14 -14.57
C ALA A 339 24.72 -1.02 -14.62
N VAL A 340 24.63 -0.12 -15.60
CA VAL A 340 25.57 1.01 -15.78
C VAL A 340 25.23 2.17 -14.84
N PHE A 341 23.96 2.56 -14.77
CA PHE A 341 23.50 3.69 -13.97
C PHE A 341 23.65 3.41 -12.47
N LYS A 342 23.40 2.16 -12.06
CA LYS A 342 23.37 1.69 -10.67
C LYS A 342 22.46 2.59 -9.83
N PRO A 343 21.14 2.59 -10.10
CA PRO A 343 20.21 3.40 -9.33
C PRO A 343 20.18 2.95 -7.86
N ASP A 344 19.98 3.91 -6.97
CA ASP A 344 19.69 3.63 -5.55
C ASP A 344 18.21 3.22 -5.39
N LEU A 345 17.35 3.76 -6.25
CA LEU A 345 15.91 3.51 -6.29
C LEU A 345 15.45 3.31 -7.74
N PHE A 346 14.66 2.26 -7.94
CA PHE A 346 13.97 1.99 -9.19
C PHE A 346 12.47 2.14 -9.02
N LEU A 347 11.93 3.22 -9.59
CA LEU A 347 10.51 3.51 -9.62
C LEU A 347 9.88 2.82 -10.83
N THR A 348 8.87 1.99 -10.62
CA THR A 348 8.12 1.35 -11.71
C THR A 348 6.66 1.79 -11.71
N GLU A 349 6.04 1.83 -12.90
CA GLU A 349 4.63 2.18 -13.01
C GLU A 349 3.74 1.08 -12.41
N GLY A 350 4.11 -0.17 -12.67
CA GLY A 350 3.74 -1.39 -11.95
C GLY A 350 2.25 -1.62 -11.66
N SER A 351 1.60 -2.49 -12.46
CA SER A 351 0.37 -3.19 -12.04
C SER A 351 0.59 -4.66 -11.64
N GLY A 352 1.81 -5.21 -11.79
CA GLY A 352 2.09 -6.64 -11.59
C GLY A 352 1.51 -7.56 -12.68
N LEU A 353 0.53 -7.08 -13.45
CA LEU A 353 -0.15 -7.80 -14.52
C LEU A 353 0.69 -7.93 -15.81
N PHE A 354 1.70 -7.07 -15.99
CA PHE A 354 2.60 -7.07 -17.14
C PHE A 354 3.99 -7.43 -16.65
N GLY A 355 4.43 -8.66 -16.94
CA GLY A 355 5.66 -9.27 -16.43
C GLY A 355 6.82 -8.27 -16.35
N ASP A 356 7.12 -7.82 -15.13
CA ASP A 356 8.09 -6.75 -14.89
C ASP A 356 9.50 -7.35 -14.76
N GLY A 357 9.99 -7.94 -15.85
CA GLY A 357 11.33 -8.55 -15.89
C GLY A 357 12.45 -7.56 -15.56
N ASN A 358 12.18 -6.26 -15.62
CA ASN A 358 13.09 -5.19 -15.24
C ASN A 358 13.08 -4.99 -13.72
N ARG A 359 11.90 -4.97 -13.10
CA ARG A 359 11.78 -4.97 -11.63
C ARG A 359 12.38 -6.22 -11.02
N GLN A 360 12.13 -7.40 -11.58
CA GLN A 360 12.76 -8.63 -11.10
C GLN A 360 14.29 -8.52 -11.18
N PHE A 361 14.82 -8.03 -12.30
CA PHE A 361 16.26 -7.80 -12.44
C PHE A 361 16.80 -6.81 -11.39
N ALA A 362 16.08 -5.73 -11.08
CA ALA A 362 16.47 -4.79 -10.03
C ALA A 362 16.44 -5.43 -8.64
N ILE A 363 15.41 -6.22 -8.33
CA ILE A 363 15.29 -6.99 -7.07
C ILE A 363 16.45 -7.97 -6.92
N ASP A 364 16.79 -8.71 -7.97
CA ASP A 364 17.91 -9.66 -7.99
C ASP A 364 19.28 -8.95 -7.80
N LYS A 365 19.35 -7.65 -8.10
CA LYS A 365 20.51 -6.78 -7.85
C LYS A 365 20.43 -6.00 -6.54
N GLU A 366 19.45 -6.31 -5.69
CA GLU A 366 19.22 -5.67 -4.39
C GLU A 366 19.01 -4.15 -4.49
N ILE A 367 18.48 -3.69 -5.62
CA ILE A 367 18.07 -2.30 -5.82
C ILE A 367 16.68 -2.14 -5.22
N GLU A 368 16.47 -1.06 -4.46
CA GLU A 368 15.16 -0.75 -3.92
C GLU A 368 14.17 -0.47 -5.06
N THR A 369 13.02 -1.14 -5.04
CA THR A 369 11.98 -1.00 -6.05
C THR A 369 10.69 -0.47 -5.43
N GLU A 370 10.07 0.50 -6.06
CA GLU A 370 8.82 1.08 -5.54
C GLU A 370 7.88 1.45 -6.69
N LYS A 371 6.58 1.25 -6.49
CA LYS A 371 5.59 1.73 -7.46
C LYS A 371 5.49 3.26 -7.37
N TRP A 372 5.57 3.94 -8.50
CA TRP A 372 5.30 5.38 -8.55
C TRP A 372 3.84 5.70 -8.89
N MET A 373 3.14 4.79 -9.57
CA MET A 373 1.73 5.01 -9.90
C MET A 373 0.93 5.07 -8.61
N PRO A 374 0.08 6.10 -8.43
CA PRO A 374 -0.81 6.15 -7.28
C PRO A 374 -1.77 4.96 -7.29
N GLY A 375 -2.22 4.54 -6.11
CA GLY A 375 -3.27 3.55 -5.97
C GLY A 375 -4.55 4.01 -6.69
N TRP A 376 -5.38 3.03 -7.06
CA TRP A 376 -6.61 3.32 -7.79
C TRP A 376 -7.63 4.06 -6.90
N ASP A 377 -7.53 3.94 -5.57
CA ASP A 377 -8.21 4.79 -4.58
C ASP A 377 -7.89 6.28 -4.78
N LEU A 378 -6.61 6.64 -4.85
CA LEU A 378 -6.17 8.03 -4.99
C LEU A 378 -6.49 8.62 -6.37
N ILE A 379 -6.47 7.77 -7.40
CA ILE A 379 -6.90 8.17 -8.76
C ILE A 379 -8.41 8.43 -8.75
N TYR A 380 -9.18 7.52 -8.15
CA TYR A 380 -10.62 7.64 -8.00
C TYR A 380 -10.97 8.95 -7.30
N ASP A 381 -10.37 9.23 -6.14
CA ASP A 381 -10.60 10.45 -5.36
C ASP A 381 -10.34 11.74 -6.15
N GLN A 382 -9.30 11.75 -7.00
CA GLN A 382 -8.96 12.92 -7.83
C GLN A 382 -9.88 13.10 -9.03
N MET A 383 -10.49 12.02 -9.51
CA MET A 383 -11.47 12.03 -10.59
C MET A 383 -12.89 12.32 -10.07
N PHE A 384 -13.14 11.96 -8.82
CA PHE A 384 -14.43 12.14 -8.16
C PHE A 384 -14.81 13.61 -8.11
N GLY A 385 -16.09 13.90 -8.39
CA GLY A 385 -16.62 15.25 -8.54
C GLY A 385 -16.51 15.84 -9.95
N LYS A 386 -15.52 15.42 -10.76
CA LYS A 386 -15.53 15.67 -12.22
C LYS A 386 -16.31 14.59 -12.96
N TYR A 387 -16.17 13.35 -12.52
CA TYR A 387 -16.89 12.19 -13.02
C TYR A 387 -17.74 11.60 -11.90
N THR A 388 -18.85 10.98 -12.27
CA THR A 388 -19.67 10.17 -11.35
C THR A 388 -18.93 8.88 -10.99
N ALA A 389 -19.29 8.27 -9.86
CA ALA A 389 -18.77 6.95 -9.46
C ALA A 389 -18.92 5.90 -10.57
N THR A 390 -20.08 5.87 -11.22
CA THR A 390 -20.39 4.94 -12.32
C THR A 390 -19.49 5.16 -13.52
N GLU A 391 -19.27 6.41 -13.93
CA GLU A 391 -18.38 6.74 -15.05
C GLU A 391 -16.94 6.34 -14.75
N ILE A 392 -16.43 6.60 -13.53
CA ILE A 392 -15.06 6.21 -13.15
C ILE A 392 -14.92 4.68 -13.20
N ASN A 393 -15.85 3.94 -12.59
CA ASN A 393 -15.86 2.47 -12.62
C ASN A 393 -15.80 1.96 -14.07
N TYR A 394 -16.71 2.44 -14.92
CA TYR A 394 -16.78 2.07 -16.34
C TYR A 394 -15.46 2.31 -17.05
N GLN A 395 -14.93 3.54 -16.97
CA GLN A 395 -13.74 3.95 -17.72
C GLN A 395 -12.48 3.22 -17.24
N VAL A 396 -12.32 3.02 -15.93
CA VAL A 396 -11.18 2.29 -15.34
C VAL A 396 -11.20 0.82 -15.74
N ILE A 397 -12.35 0.16 -15.64
CA ILE A 397 -12.46 -1.25 -16.01
C ILE A 397 -12.22 -1.41 -17.52
N SER A 398 -12.86 -0.60 -18.37
CA SER A 398 -12.60 -0.62 -19.82
C SER A 398 -11.13 -0.35 -20.17
N TYR A 399 -10.46 0.57 -19.46
CA TYR A 399 -9.05 0.87 -19.64
C TYR A 399 -8.15 -0.34 -19.33
N LEU A 400 -8.42 -1.05 -18.23
CA LEU A 400 -7.64 -2.22 -17.84
C LEU A 400 -7.91 -3.42 -18.75
N LEU A 401 -9.16 -3.66 -19.11
CA LEU A 401 -9.54 -4.76 -20.01
C LEU A 401 -8.89 -4.65 -21.39
N LYS A 402 -8.80 -3.45 -21.97
CA LYS A 402 -8.08 -3.24 -23.24
C LYS A 402 -6.58 -3.55 -23.15
N ARG A 403 -6.01 -3.62 -21.95
CA ARG A 403 -4.63 -4.06 -21.78
C ARG A 403 -4.52 -5.60 -21.70
N PHE A 404 -5.65 -6.30 -21.59
CA PHE A 404 -5.74 -7.75 -21.52
C PHE A 404 -6.29 -8.38 -22.81
N ASP A 405 -6.12 -7.74 -23.97
CA ASP A 405 -6.67 -8.14 -25.29
C ASP A 405 -6.39 -9.60 -25.71
N GLN A 406 -5.55 -10.35 -24.99
CA GLN A 406 -5.20 -11.76 -25.25
C GLN A 406 -5.80 -12.77 -24.25
N ILE A 407 -6.57 -12.33 -23.25
CA ILE A 407 -7.14 -13.19 -22.20
C ILE A 407 -8.65 -13.37 -22.44
N PRO A 408 -9.23 -14.56 -22.15
CA PRO A 408 -10.67 -14.74 -22.19
C PRO A 408 -11.42 -13.63 -21.42
N PRO A 409 -12.54 -13.11 -21.95
CA PRO A 409 -13.28 -11.98 -21.38
C PRO A 409 -13.55 -12.06 -19.87
N LEU A 410 -14.03 -13.22 -19.41
CA LEU A 410 -14.39 -13.42 -18.00
C LEU A 410 -13.16 -13.44 -17.09
N ASP A 411 -12.13 -14.21 -17.46
CA ASP A 411 -10.87 -14.28 -16.72
C ASP A 411 -10.17 -12.91 -16.67
N ALA A 412 -10.26 -12.13 -17.75
CA ALA A 412 -9.72 -10.78 -17.81
C ALA A 412 -10.47 -9.85 -16.83
N TYR A 413 -11.78 -10.03 -16.70
CA TYR A 413 -12.60 -9.28 -15.74
C TYR A 413 -12.26 -9.62 -14.30
N GLU A 414 -12.22 -10.90 -13.94
CA GLU A 414 -11.87 -11.33 -12.58
C GLU A 414 -10.49 -10.82 -12.18
N LYS A 415 -9.50 -10.95 -13.05
CA LYS A 415 -8.15 -10.38 -12.82
C LYS A 415 -8.15 -8.86 -12.69
N THR A 416 -8.98 -8.17 -13.48
CA THR A 416 -9.14 -6.71 -13.37
C THR A 416 -9.77 -6.33 -12.04
N TYR A 417 -10.81 -7.06 -11.63
CA TYR A 417 -11.52 -6.86 -10.37
C TYR A 417 -10.59 -7.07 -9.17
N ASP A 418 -9.85 -8.18 -9.16
CA ASP A 418 -8.87 -8.49 -8.12
C ASP A 418 -7.78 -7.42 -8.07
N HIS A 419 -7.22 -7.05 -9.22
CA HIS A 419 -6.20 -6.01 -9.30
C HIS A 419 -6.69 -4.66 -8.74
N LEU A 420 -7.90 -4.25 -9.12
CA LEU A 420 -8.51 -3.01 -8.67
C LEU A 420 -8.79 -3.07 -7.16
N THR A 421 -9.32 -4.19 -6.66
CA THR A 421 -9.56 -4.41 -5.23
C THR A 421 -8.28 -4.32 -4.42
N LEU A 422 -7.21 -5.01 -4.86
CA LEU A 422 -5.89 -4.97 -4.23
C LEU A 422 -5.26 -3.58 -4.26
N SER A 423 -5.65 -2.76 -5.24
CA SER A 423 -5.23 -1.37 -5.38
C SER A 423 -6.15 -0.39 -4.66
N GLY A 424 -7.11 -0.87 -3.87
CA GLY A 424 -8.05 -0.05 -3.10
C GLY A 424 -9.13 0.64 -3.94
N PHE A 425 -9.47 0.13 -5.12
CA PHE A 425 -10.52 0.76 -5.91
C PHE A 425 -11.90 0.60 -5.26
N PRO A 426 -12.68 1.68 -5.08
CA PRO A 426 -13.98 1.61 -4.41
C PRO A 426 -15.07 1.11 -5.37
N PHE A 427 -15.35 -0.19 -5.31
CA PHE A 427 -16.46 -0.79 -6.04
C PHE A 427 -17.80 -0.57 -5.35
N GLN A 428 -18.85 -0.35 -6.14
CA GLN A 428 -20.23 -0.54 -5.68
C GLN A 428 -20.64 -2.02 -5.87
N PRO A 429 -21.49 -2.57 -5.00
CA PRO A 429 -21.92 -3.98 -5.07
C PRO A 429 -22.48 -4.40 -6.43
N GLU A 430 -23.24 -3.52 -7.09
CA GLU A 430 -23.82 -3.77 -8.41
C GLU A 430 -22.77 -3.94 -9.51
N TYR A 431 -21.57 -3.37 -9.34
CA TYR A 431 -20.49 -3.45 -10.30
C TYR A 431 -19.70 -4.74 -10.20
N THR A 432 -19.89 -5.57 -9.16
CA THR A 432 -19.12 -6.81 -9.01
C THR A 432 -19.69 -7.96 -9.86
N ASN A 433 -20.84 -7.76 -10.51
CA ASN A 433 -21.51 -8.80 -11.31
C ASN A 433 -20.92 -8.88 -12.73
N ALA A 434 -20.69 -10.10 -13.26
CA ALA A 434 -20.29 -10.30 -14.65
C ALA A 434 -21.28 -9.70 -15.68
N ALA A 435 -22.56 -9.56 -15.32
CA ALA A 435 -23.52 -8.82 -16.16
C ALA A 435 -23.12 -7.36 -16.36
N TYR A 436 -22.53 -6.72 -15.35
CA TYR A 436 -21.95 -5.38 -15.48
C TYR A 436 -20.79 -5.40 -16.47
N TYR A 437 -19.89 -6.39 -16.40
CA TYR A 437 -18.82 -6.58 -17.38
C TYR A 437 -19.34 -6.66 -18.83
N PHE A 438 -20.38 -7.43 -19.09
CA PHE A 438 -20.95 -7.52 -20.44
C PHE A 438 -21.63 -6.22 -20.89
N SER A 439 -22.16 -5.42 -19.95
CA SER A 439 -22.73 -4.11 -20.27
C SER A 439 -21.69 -3.06 -20.68
N ILE A 440 -20.43 -3.24 -20.29
CA ILE A 440 -19.33 -2.30 -20.61
C ILE A 440 -18.50 -2.73 -21.83
N GLN A 441 -18.65 -3.96 -22.32
CA GLN A 441 -18.01 -4.39 -23.57
C GLN A 441 -18.54 -3.55 -24.75
N GLY A 442 -17.65 -2.84 -25.42
CA GLY A 442 -17.97 -1.94 -26.53
C GLY A 442 -17.87 -0.45 -26.20
N GLY A 443 -17.55 -0.10 -24.95
CA GLY A 443 -17.29 1.27 -24.54
C GLY A 443 -16.13 1.95 -25.24
N VAL A 444 -16.39 3.08 -25.88
CA VAL A 444 -15.34 4.02 -26.26
C VAL A 444 -14.85 4.69 -24.97
N ILE A 445 -13.57 4.51 -24.65
CA ILE A 445 -12.95 5.20 -23.51
C ILE A 445 -12.94 6.68 -23.86
N ASN A 446 -13.49 7.51 -22.97
CA ASN A 446 -13.59 8.94 -23.18
C ASN A 446 -12.16 9.53 -23.25
N SER A 447 -11.86 10.29 -24.30
CA SER A 447 -10.55 10.91 -24.49
C SER A 447 -10.19 11.89 -23.37
N ASP A 448 -11.19 12.59 -22.82
CA ASP A 448 -11.00 13.53 -21.71
C ASP A 448 -10.64 12.78 -20.43
N PHE A 449 -11.26 11.60 -20.21
CA PHE A 449 -10.91 10.74 -19.08
C PHE A 449 -9.46 10.28 -19.17
N LEU A 450 -9.01 9.84 -20.35
CA LEU A 450 -7.60 9.46 -20.57
C LEU A 450 -6.65 10.63 -20.34
N ALA A 451 -7.02 11.85 -20.78
CA ALA A 451 -6.22 13.05 -20.57
C ALA A 451 -6.09 13.43 -19.09
N ASP A 452 -7.18 13.31 -18.32
CA ASP A 452 -7.14 13.54 -16.88
C ASP A 452 -6.36 12.47 -16.13
N LEU A 453 -6.55 11.19 -16.48
CA LEU A 453 -5.78 10.07 -15.92
C LEU A 453 -4.27 10.29 -16.15
N ALA A 454 -3.90 10.67 -17.37
CA ALA A 454 -2.54 11.03 -17.73
C ALA A 454 -1.98 12.18 -16.88
N LYS A 455 -2.78 13.23 -16.65
CA LYS A 455 -2.39 14.38 -15.83
C LYS A 455 -2.18 13.98 -14.36
N ILE A 456 -3.10 13.19 -13.79
CA ILE A 456 -3.00 12.66 -12.42
C ILE A 456 -1.72 11.82 -12.29
N LYS A 457 -1.49 10.87 -13.20
CA LYS A 457 -0.29 10.01 -13.19
C LYS A 457 1.00 10.80 -13.33
N THR A 458 1.03 11.80 -14.21
CA THR A 458 2.21 12.67 -14.41
C THR A 458 2.52 13.47 -13.14
N LYS A 459 1.50 14.08 -12.53
CA LYS A 459 1.65 14.83 -11.28
C LYS A 459 2.15 13.93 -10.15
N ALA A 460 1.56 12.73 -10.02
CA ALA A 460 1.96 11.76 -9.01
C ALA A 460 3.42 11.30 -9.19
N LEU A 461 3.83 11.00 -10.44
CA LEU A 461 5.20 10.64 -10.76
C LEU A 461 6.18 11.75 -10.36
N LEU A 462 5.89 12.99 -10.76
CA LEU A 462 6.74 14.15 -10.46
C LEU A 462 6.89 14.36 -8.95
N GLN A 463 5.77 14.31 -8.22
CA GLN A 463 5.77 14.40 -6.76
C GLN A 463 6.61 13.28 -6.14
N LYS A 464 6.45 12.05 -6.64
CA LYS A 464 7.24 10.89 -6.18
C LYS A 464 8.73 11.08 -6.41
N ILE A 465 9.13 11.52 -7.60
CA ILE A 465 10.52 11.83 -7.95
C ILE A 465 11.06 12.92 -7.03
N GLU A 466 10.29 13.98 -6.77
CA GLU A 466 10.73 15.07 -5.91
C GLU A 466 10.94 14.61 -4.47
N ASP A 467 9.99 13.86 -3.93
CA ASP A 467 10.06 13.36 -2.56
C ASP A 467 11.21 12.37 -2.39
N LYS A 468 11.35 11.42 -3.31
CA LYS A 468 12.45 10.46 -3.28
C LYS A 468 13.80 11.09 -3.60
N GLY A 469 13.82 12.16 -4.40
CA GLY A 469 15.04 12.92 -4.70
C GLY A 469 15.70 13.53 -3.46
N LYS A 470 14.98 13.63 -2.33
CA LYS A 470 15.54 14.07 -1.03
C LYS A 470 16.38 12.98 -0.34
N SER A 471 16.07 11.71 -0.61
CA SER A 471 16.67 10.55 0.06
C SER A 471 17.59 9.74 -0.85
N TYR A 472 17.42 9.82 -2.17
CA TYR A 472 18.15 9.03 -3.16
C TYR A 472 18.95 9.92 -4.12
N GLN A 473 20.18 9.50 -4.44
CA GLN A 473 21.05 10.23 -5.36
C GLN A 473 20.84 9.80 -6.82
N LYS A 474 20.42 8.56 -7.05
CA LYS A 474 20.16 8.02 -8.39
C LYS A 474 18.81 7.33 -8.43
N ILE A 475 17.89 7.91 -9.17
CA ILE A 475 16.54 7.38 -9.35
C ILE A 475 16.39 6.97 -10.81
N LEU A 476 16.05 5.71 -11.05
CA LEU A 476 15.61 5.26 -12.36
C LEU A 476 14.09 5.12 -12.33
N VAL A 477 13.42 5.58 -13.36
CA VAL A 477 11.96 5.57 -13.49
C VAL A 477 11.60 4.83 -14.76
N GLN A 478 10.80 3.80 -14.66
CA GLN A 478 10.17 3.12 -15.78
C GLN A 478 8.73 3.62 -15.94
N VAL A 479 8.38 4.06 -17.14
CA VAL A 479 7.04 4.53 -17.50
C VAL A 479 6.58 3.86 -18.79
N SER A 480 5.27 3.79 -19.00
CA SER A 480 4.68 3.27 -20.25
C SER A 480 5.02 4.17 -21.45
N PRO A 481 4.87 3.69 -22.69
CA PRO A 481 5.12 4.49 -23.88
C PRO A 481 4.20 5.71 -23.95
N GLU A 482 2.94 5.57 -23.52
CA GLU A 482 1.97 6.67 -23.46
C GLU A 482 2.42 7.74 -22.48
N MET A 483 2.85 7.32 -21.28
CA MET A 483 3.39 8.25 -20.27
C MET A 483 4.66 8.94 -20.76
N MET A 484 5.54 8.23 -21.48
CA MET A 484 6.73 8.82 -22.09
C MET A 484 6.37 9.91 -23.12
N ILE A 485 5.37 9.67 -23.97
CA ILE A 485 4.87 10.67 -24.93
C ILE A 485 4.32 11.90 -24.20
N LEU A 486 3.55 11.69 -23.13
CA LEU A 486 2.95 12.77 -22.33
C LEU A 486 4.00 13.62 -21.63
N ILE A 487 5.01 12.99 -21.04
CA ILE A 487 6.14 13.66 -20.40
C ILE A 487 6.91 14.52 -21.43
N LYS A 488 7.11 14.01 -22.65
CA LYS A 488 7.78 14.76 -23.73
C LYS A 488 6.94 15.92 -24.23
N LYS A 489 5.64 15.71 -24.44
CA LYS A 489 4.73 16.72 -25.01
C LYS A 489 4.52 17.90 -24.07
N ASN A 490 4.32 17.63 -22.79
CA ASN A 490 3.99 18.66 -21.81
C ASN A 490 5.23 19.25 -21.11
N GLY A 491 6.41 18.68 -21.37
CA GLY A 491 7.58 18.85 -20.52
C GLY A 491 7.37 18.19 -19.16
N LEU A 492 8.47 18.00 -18.43
CA LEU A 492 8.39 17.92 -16.98
C LEU A 492 8.36 19.38 -16.53
N PRO A 493 7.30 19.84 -15.88
CA PRO A 493 7.17 21.25 -15.56
C PRO A 493 8.22 21.71 -14.55
#